data_AF-A0A6N7M6A6-F1
#
_entry.id   AF-A0A6N7M6A6-F1
#
_cell.length_a   1.000
_cell.length_b   1.000
_cell.length_c   1.000
_cell.angle_alpha   90.00
_cell.angle_beta   90.00
_cell.angle_gamma   90.00
#
_symmetry.space_group_name_H-M   'P 1'
#
loop_
_entity.id
_entity.type
_entity.pdbx_description
1 polymer ?
#
loop_
_entity_poly.entity_id
_entity_poly.type
_entity_poly.pdbx_seq_one_letter_code
_entity_poly.pdbx_strand_id
1 'polypeptide(L)'
;MGGRAGGRSPSRGGRCVEDLWVKLTYGRPFSGLVRFGRTHKLPLCAVNDAFYIEDADQYICNLLRAMSRNTLLEYLSPEERMGRWHRAVSAVEMECFFSAVPEALDRARVLAQESDTGSILSSGYV
;
A
#
# COMPACT_ATOMS: atom_id res chain seq x y z
N MET A 1 6.15 47.57 26.28
CA MET A 1 7.29 47.19 25.42
C MET A 1 7.52 45.70 25.65
N GLY A 2 7.37 44.75 24.72
CA GLY A 2 7.43 44.77 23.26
C GLY A 2 8.46 43.72 22.82
N GLY A 3 8.06 42.74 22.01
CA GLY A 3 8.97 41.78 21.31
C GLY A 3 8.84 40.33 21.80
N ARG A 4 7.90 39.49 21.31
CA ARG A 4 7.91 38.67 20.07
C ARG A 4 9.02 37.60 19.96
N ALA A 5 8.51 36.40 19.64
CA ALA A 5 9.02 35.40 18.71
C ALA A 5 9.92 34.28 19.26
N GLY A 6 9.31 33.09 19.32
CA GLY A 6 10.00 31.80 19.33
C GLY A 6 9.04 30.63 19.06
N GLY A 7 7.91 30.88 18.39
CA GLY A 7 7.04 29.80 17.92
C GLY A 7 7.77 29.04 16.83
N ARG A 8 8.24 27.83 17.14
CA ARG A 8 8.67 26.88 16.11
C ARG A 8 7.44 26.51 15.30
N SER A 9 7.21 27.24 14.21
CA SER A 9 6.35 26.75 13.13
C SER A 9 6.91 25.38 12.70
N PRO A 10 6.08 24.33 12.60
CA PRO A 10 6.51 23.14 11.88
C PRO A 10 6.83 23.61 10.47
N SER A 11 8.09 23.43 10.06
CA SER A 11 8.51 23.59 8.69
C SER A 11 7.51 22.83 7.83
N ARG A 12 6.76 23.53 6.97
CA ARG A 12 6.05 22.92 5.85
C ARG A 12 7.14 22.31 4.95
N GLY A 13 7.59 21.11 5.32
CA GLY A 13 8.62 20.37 4.63
C GLY A 13 8.13 20.12 3.22
N GLY A 14 8.87 20.63 2.24
CA GLY A 14 8.76 20.14 0.88
C GLY A 14 8.94 18.63 0.92
N ARG A 15 8.06 17.89 0.26
CA ARG A 15 8.23 16.45 0.11
C ARG A 15 9.55 16.23 -0.62
N CYS A 16 10.60 15.86 0.13
CA CYS A 16 11.79 15.34 -0.48
C CYS A 16 11.40 14.10 -1.28
N VAL A 17 12.05 13.90 -2.42
CA VAL A 17 11.95 12.68 -3.26
C VAL A 17 12.34 11.40 -2.49
N GLU A 18 12.80 11.56 -1.25
CA GLU A 18 13.30 10.54 -0.33
C GLU A 18 12.22 9.56 0.17
N ASP A 19 10.93 9.89 0.04
CA ASP A 19 9.81 9.02 0.45
C ASP A 19 9.00 8.48 -0.74
N LEU A 20 9.65 8.19 -1.86
CA LEU A 20 8.99 7.64 -3.05
C LEU A 20 9.45 6.22 -3.35
N TRP A 21 8.47 5.31 -3.44
CA TRP A 21 8.69 3.91 -3.75
C TRP A 21 7.89 3.48 -4.97
N VAL A 22 8.42 2.51 -5.71
CA VAL A 22 7.68 1.83 -6.76
C VAL A 22 6.96 0.64 -6.15
N LYS A 23 5.63 0.73 -6.14
CA LYS A 23 4.74 -0.30 -5.61
C LYS A 23 4.66 -1.49 -6.57
N LEU A 24 5.08 -2.67 -6.12
CA LEU A 24 4.90 -3.93 -6.83
C LEU A 24 3.76 -4.70 -6.19
N THR A 25 2.63 -4.82 -6.89
CA THR A 25 1.43 -5.48 -6.36
C THR A 25 1.43 -6.98 -6.70
N TYR A 26 1.16 -7.81 -5.71
CA TYR A 26 0.97 -9.24 -5.89
C TYR A 26 -0.07 -9.56 -6.98
N GLY A 27 0.19 -10.59 -7.80
CA GLY A 27 -0.71 -11.04 -8.87
C GLY A 27 -0.78 -10.13 -10.11
N ARG A 28 0.00 -9.03 -10.17
CA ARG A 28 0.11 -8.17 -11.36
C ARG A 28 1.48 -8.29 -12.02
N PRO A 29 1.58 -8.12 -13.36
CA PRO A 29 2.86 -8.04 -14.04
C PRO A 29 3.70 -6.87 -13.52
N PHE A 30 4.91 -7.16 -13.02
CA PHE A 30 5.76 -6.16 -12.37
C PHE A 30 7.08 -5.87 -13.09
N SER A 31 7.38 -6.55 -14.21
CA SER A 31 8.65 -6.40 -14.94
C SER A 31 8.91 -4.96 -15.42
N GLY A 32 7.88 -4.28 -15.93
CA GLY A 32 7.97 -2.87 -16.34
C GLY A 32 8.24 -1.93 -15.17
N LEU A 33 7.63 -2.20 -14.01
CA LEU A 33 7.81 -1.41 -12.79
C LEU A 33 9.20 -1.60 -12.18
N VAL A 34 9.72 -2.83 -12.19
CA VAL A 34 11.11 -3.11 -11.79
C VAL A 34 12.09 -2.35 -12.67
N ARG A 35 11.89 -2.39 -14.00
CA ARG A 35 12.73 -1.63 -14.94
C ARG A 35 12.65 -0.14 -14.66
N PHE A 36 11.46 0.39 -14.43
CA PHE A 36 11.23 1.78 -14.09
C PHE A 36 11.97 2.17 -12.80
N GLY A 37 11.79 1.42 -11.72
CA GLY A 37 12.47 1.67 -10.44
C GLY A 37 13.99 1.66 -10.57
N ARG A 38 14.55 0.69 -11.29
CA ARG A 38 15.99 0.62 -11.56
C ARG A 38 16.49 1.82 -12.39
N THR A 39 15.73 2.23 -13.39
CA THR A 39 16.09 3.37 -14.27
C THR A 39 16.09 4.70 -13.50
N HIS A 40 15.11 4.89 -12.62
CA HIS A 40 14.94 6.12 -11.84
C HIS A 40 15.58 6.06 -10.46
N LYS A 41 16.30 4.98 -10.14
CA LYS A 41 16.93 4.72 -8.82
C LYS A 41 15.93 4.80 -7.67
N LEU A 42 14.68 4.41 -7.91
CA LEU A 42 13.64 4.35 -6.90
C LEU A 42 13.62 2.97 -6.24
N PRO A 43 13.49 2.91 -4.90
CA PRO A 43 13.32 1.66 -4.19
C PRO A 43 12.03 0.95 -4.60
N LEU A 44 12.10 -0.38 -4.67
CA LEU A 44 10.96 -1.24 -4.94
C LEU A 44 10.33 -1.67 -3.62
N CYS A 45 9.00 -1.76 -3.56
CA CYS A 45 8.29 -2.22 -2.38
C CYS A 45 7.21 -3.22 -2.81
N ALA A 46 7.31 -4.45 -2.31
CA ALA A 46 6.33 -5.50 -2.57
C ALA A 46 5.14 -5.33 -1.62
N VAL A 47 3.94 -5.26 -2.18
CA VAL A 47 2.70 -5.12 -1.42
C VAL A 47 1.66 -6.12 -1.86
N ASN A 48 0.80 -6.47 -0.92
CA ASN A 48 -0.44 -7.15 -1.21
C ASN A 48 -1.58 -6.15 -1.02
N ASP A 49 -2.24 -5.75 -2.11
CA ASP A 49 -3.45 -4.91 -2.06
C ASP A 49 -4.66 -5.78 -1.66
N ALA A 50 -4.58 -6.37 -0.48
CA ALA A 50 -5.59 -7.29 0.03
C ALA A 50 -6.85 -6.53 0.46
N PHE A 51 -7.99 -6.99 -0.02
CA PHE A 51 -9.32 -6.52 0.40
C PHE A 51 -10.08 -7.55 1.24
N TYR A 52 -9.68 -8.82 1.16
CA TYR A 52 -10.36 -9.92 1.83
C TYR A 52 -9.40 -11.03 2.23
N ILE A 53 -9.81 -11.88 3.17
CA ILE A 53 -8.95 -12.95 3.72
C ILE A 53 -9.26 -14.28 3.05
N GLU A 54 -10.55 -14.65 2.98
CA GLU A 54 -10.99 -15.91 2.42
C GLU A 54 -11.63 -15.74 1.05
N ASP A 55 -11.53 -16.74 0.17
CA ASP A 55 -12.13 -16.65 -1.16
C ASP A 55 -13.66 -16.46 -1.12
N ALA A 56 -14.32 -16.90 -0.05
CA ALA A 56 -15.75 -16.69 0.18
C ALA A 56 -16.11 -15.20 0.31
N ASP A 57 -15.20 -14.38 0.86
CA ASP A 57 -15.41 -12.95 1.07
C ASP A 57 -15.41 -12.14 -0.23
N GLN A 58 -14.86 -12.71 -1.32
CA GLN A 58 -14.80 -12.06 -2.63
C GLN A 58 -16.19 -11.59 -3.09
N TYR A 59 -17.23 -12.39 -2.85
CA TYR A 59 -18.61 -12.03 -3.18
C TYR A 59 -19.08 -10.80 -2.40
N ILE A 60 -18.81 -10.76 -1.09
CA ILE A 60 -19.19 -9.66 -0.20
C ILE A 60 -18.48 -8.37 -0.63
N CYS A 61 -17.18 -8.42 -0.91
CA CYS A 61 -16.44 -7.25 -1.37
C CYS A 61 -16.97 -6.71 -2.70
N ASN A 62 -17.32 -7.58 -3.65
CA ASN A 62 -17.94 -7.16 -4.91
C ASN A 62 -19.33 -6.57 -4.69
N LEU A 63 -20.12 -7.13 -3.77
CA LEU A 63 -21.44 -6.61 -3.43
C LEU A 63 -21.35 -5.20 -2.84
N LEU A 64 -20.45 -4.99 -1.87
CA LEU A 64 -20.18 -3.66 -1.29
C LEU A 64 -19.73 -2.65 -2.35
N ARG A 65 -18.95 -3.11 -3.34
CA ARG A 65 -18.51 -2.27 -4.45
C ARG A 65 -19.65 -1.94 -5.43
N ALA A 66 -20.55 -2.89 -5.68
CA ALA A 66 -21.76 -2.65 -6.48
C ALA A 66 -22.66 -1.62 -5.79
N MET A 67 -22.86 -1.75 -4.47
CA MET A 67 -23.61 -0.79 -3.66
C MET A 67 -22.98 0.60 -3.69
N SER A 68 -21.66 0.73 -3.55
CA SER A 68 -20.99 2.04 -3.61
C SER A 68 -21.05 2.70 -4.99
N ARG A 69 -21.17 1.89 -6.04
CA ARG A 69 -21.39 2.34 -7.43
C ARG A 69 -22.86 2.53 -7.78
N ASN A 70 -23.77 2.26 -6.85
CA ASN A 70 -25.22 2.26 -7.07
C ASN A 70 -25.61 1.44 -8.32
N THR A 71 -25.02 0.26 -8.47
CA THR A 71 -25.23 -0.63 -9.61
C THR A 71 -25.46 -2.07 -9.14
N LEU A 72 -25.93 -2.93 -10.05
CA LEU A 72 -26.06 -4.35 -9.78
C LEU A 72 -24.70 -5.04 -9.88
N LEU A 73 -24.55 -6.14 -9.14
CA LEU A 73 -23.32 -6.94 -9.12
C LEU A 73 -22.90 -7.41 -10.51
N GLU A 74 -23.88 -7.79 -11.34
CA GLU A 74 -23.68 -8.22 -12.72
C GLU A 74 -23.15 -7.13 -13.64
N TYR A 75 -23.47 -5.86 -13.35
CA TYR A 75 -23.03 -4.70 -14.13
C TYR A 75 -21.67 -4.14 -13.69
N LEU A 76 -21.06 -4.68 -12.64
CA LEU A 76 -19.67 -4.35 -12.33
C LEU A 76 -18.76 -4.81 -13.47
N SER A 77 -17.99 -3.87 -14.00
CA SER A 77 -16.97 -4.15 -15.00
C SER A 77 -15.94 -5.16 -14.47
N PRO A 78 -15.33 -6.00 -15.32
CA PRO A 78 -14.30 -6.95 -14.88
C PRO A 78 -13.13 -6.29 -14.14
N GLU A 79 -12.81 -5.03 -14.48
CA GLU A 79 -11.74 -4.25 -13.85
C GLU A 79 -12.10 -3.77 -12.44
N GLU A 80 -13.40 -3.56 -12.16
CA GLU A 80 -13.88 -3.16 -10.84
C GLU A 80 -14.12 -4.35 -9.92
N ARG A 81 -14.33 -5.54 -10.48
CA ARG A 81 -14.47 -6.77 -9.69
C ARG A 81 -13.15 -7.08 -8.98
N MET A 82 -13.28 -7.49 -7.73
CA MET A 82 -12.18 -8.02 -6.94
C MET A 82 -11.67 -9.30 -7.60
N GLY A 83 -10.51 -9.22 -8.26
CA GLY A 83 -9.77 -10.41 -8.71
C GLY A 83 -9.13 -11.18 -7.56
N ARG A 84 -8.73 -12.43 -7.83
CA ARG A 84 -8.11 -13.34 -6.83
C ARG A 84 -6.82 -12.79 -6.19
N TRP A 85 -6.16 -11.87 -6.86
CA TRP A 85 -4.95 -11.21 -6.39
C TRP A 85 -5.21 -10.17 -5.28
N HIS A 86 -6.48 -9.88 -4.95
CA HIS A 86 -6.86 -9.04 -3.81
C HIS A 86 -7.09 -9.84 -2.52
N ARG A 87 -6.77 -11.14 -2.51
CA ARG A 87 -6.80 -11.96 -1.30
C ARG A 87 -5.57 -11.66 -0.43
N ALA A 88 -5.74 -11.71 0.89
CA ALA A 88 -4.63 -11.77 1.83
C ALA A 88 -3.79 -13.03 1.54
N VAL A 89 -2.53 -12.82 1.16
CA VAL A 89 -1.57 -13.90 0.92
C VAL A 89 -0.57 -13.98 2.06
N SER A 90 -0.13 -15.20 2.32
CA SER A 90 0.90 -15.49 3.32
C SER A 90 2.27 -14.94 2.90
N ALA A 91 3.18 -14.84 3.87
CA ALA A 91 4.56 -14.46 3.62
C ALA A 91 5.25 -15.38 2.60
N VAL A 92 4.98 -16.68 2.66
CA VAL A 92 5.56 -17.68 1.75
C VAL A 92 5.06 -17.46 0.31
N GLU A 93 3.77 -17.17 0.13
CA GLU A 93 3.20 -16.88 -1.20
C GLU A 93 3.80 -15.59 -1.80
N MET A 94 4.00 -14.56 -0.97
CA MET A 94 4.69 -13.33 -1.37
C MET A 94 6.14 -13.60 -1.77
N GLU A 95 6.88 -14.39 -0.99
CA GLU A 95 8.26 -14.77 -1.26
C GLU A 95 8.40 -15.58 -2.56
N CYS A 96 7.50 -16.53 -2.78
CA CYS A 96 7.46 -17.30 -4.02
C CYS A 96 7.20 -16.40 -5.24
N PHE A 97 6.22 -15.49 -5.15
CA PHE A 97 5.83 -14.62 -6.27
C PHE A 97 6.89 -13.56 -6.60
N PHE A 98 7.52 -12.97 -5.57
CA PHE A 98 8.57 -11.97 -5.71
C PHE A 98 9.99 -12.56 -5.64
N SER A 99 10.14 -13.87 -5.87
CA SER A 99 11.43 -14.58 -5.84
C SER A 99 12.49 -13.98 -6.78
N ALA A 100 12.06 -13.34 -7.87
CA ALA A 100 12.95 -12.65 -8.81
C ALA A 100 13.42 -11.25 -8.33
N VAL A 101 12.81 -10.71 -7.27
CA VAL A 101 13.03 -9.35 -6.75
C VAL A 101 12.95 -9.36 -5.20
N PRO A 102 13.82 -10.11 -4.50
CA PRO A 102 13.79 -10.19 -3.04
C PRO A 102 14.00 -8.83 -2.37
N GLU A 103 14.70 -7.90 -3.03
CA GLU A 103 14.93 -6.55 -2.52
C GLU A 103 13.63 -5.78 -2.22
N ALA A 104 12.55 -6.11 -2.93
CA ALA A 104 11.25 -5.48 -2.73
C ALA A 104 10.55 -5.94 -1.44
N LEU A 105 10.78 -7.18 -1.01
CA LEU A 105 10.24 -7.75 0.23
C LEU A 105 11.00 -7.23 1.46
N ASP A 106 12.32 -7.15 1.37
CA ASP A 106 13.14 -6.62 2.45
C ASP A 106 12.81 -5.15 2.72
N ARG A 107 12.57 -4.37 1.67
CA ARG A 107 12.11 -2.99 1.82
C ARG A 107 10.73 -2.87 2.44
N ALA A 108 9.80 -3.76 2.10
CA ALA A 108 8.49 -3.78 2.75
C ALA A 108 8.62 -4.06 4.26
N ARG A 109 9.54 -4.95 4.67
CA ARG A 109 9.83 -5.23 6.08
C ARG A 109 10.42 -4.03 6.81
N VAL A 110 11.41 -3.37 6.21
CA VAL A 110 12.03 -2.15 6.77
C VAL A 110 10.98 -1.05 6.92
N LEU A 111 10.15 -0.82 5.90
CA LEU A 111 9.08 0.18 5.95
C LEU A 111 8.08 -0.13 7.07
N ALA A 112 7.72 -1.40 7.27
CA ALA A 112 6.83 -1.81 8.35
C ALA A 112 7.44 -1.59 9.74
N GLN A 113 8.76 -1.72 9.88
CA GLN A 113 9.48 -1.45 11.13
C GLN A 113 9.63 0.05 11.41
N GLU A 114 9.88 0.85 10.37
CA GLU A 114 10.04 2.31 10.47
C GLU A 114 8.69 3.02 10.68
N SER A 115 7.58 2.38 10.30
CA SER A 115 6.22 2.90 10.49
C SER A 115 5.76 2.76 11.94
N ASP A 116 6.31 3.60 12.84
CA ASP A 116 5.83 3.69 14.22
C ASP A 116 4.52 4.49 14.31
N THR A 117 3.41 3.77 14.46
CA THR A 117 2.08 4.35 14.74
C THR A 117 1.94 4.91 16.16
N GLY A 118 2.95 4.81 17.02
CA GLY A 118 2.93 5.30 18.40
C GLY A 118 2.67 6.81 18.52
N SER A 119 2.99 7.59 17.48
CA SER A 119 2.66 9.02 17.41
C SER A 119 1.21 9.31 16.97
N ILE A 120 0.51 8.34 16.39
CA ILE A 120 -0.85 8.54 15.83
C ILE A 120 -1.91 8.24 16.91
N LEU A 121 -1.65 7.28 17.80
CA LEU A 121 -2.51 7.00 18.95
C LEU A 121 -2.08 7.89 20.12
N SER A 122 -2.63 9.10 20.24
CA SER A 122 -2.44 9.87 21.48
C SER A 122 -3.01 9.07 22.65
N SER A 123 -2.18 8.76 23.63
CA SER A 123 -2.52 8.11 24.91
C SER A 123 -3.36 9.05 25.80
N GLY A 124 -4.51 9.51 25.30
CA GLY A 124 -5.37 10.51 25.94
C GLY A 124 -6.82 10.09 26.12
N TYR A 125 -7.16 8.83 25.83
CA TYR A 125 -8.48 8.26 26.11
C TYR A 125 -8.32 7.06 27.04
N VAL A 126 -8.01 7.34 28.31
CA VAL A 126 -8.32 6.48 29.46
C VAL A 126 -8.97 7.36 30.52
#